data_AF-A0A3C0QIL4-F1
#
_entry.id   AF-A0A3C0QIL4-F1
#
_cell.length_a   1.000
_cell.length_b   1.000
_cell.length_c   1.000
_cell.angle_alpha   90.00
_cell.angle_beta   90.00
_cell.angle_gamma   90.00
#
_symmetry.space_group_name_H-M   'P 1'
#
loop_
_entity.id
_entity.type
_entity.pdbx_description
1 polymer ?
#
loop_
_entity_poly.entity_id
_entity_poly.type
_entity_poly.pdbx_seq_one_letter_code
_entity_poly.pdbx_strand_id
1 'polypeptide(L)'
;MKEKFSYKKSGVDIDTADNTKKEIYKIMETGSDNILHKEGAFASLYDASFPGYEHPVLVLKTEEPGSKQKLAFKYNKIEGICYDMINHLINDIIVVGAKPLSVQDAIICGK
;
A
#
# COMPACT_ATOMS: atom_id res chain seq x y z
N MET A 1 7.01 -35.20 24.50
CA MET A 1 6.27 -34.83 23.28
C MET A 1 7.11 -33.85 22.50
N LYS A 2 7.41 -34.11 21.20
CA LYS A 2 8.10 -33.12 20.37
C LYS A 2 7.19 -31.91 20.18
N GLU A 3 7.71 -30.73 20.46
CA GLU A 3 6.97 -29.49 20.30
C GLU A 3 6.55 -29.32 18.84
N LYS A 4 5.24 -29.17 18.58
CA LYS A 4 4.72 -29.00 17.22
C LYS A 4 4.93 -27.53 16.81
N PHE A 5 5.84 -27.30 15.88
CA PHE A 5 6.09 -25.99 15.29
C PHE A 5 4.95 -25.62 14.32
N SER A 6 4.55 -24.35 14.32
CA SER A 6 3.63 -23.79 13.33
C SER A 6 3.92 -22.31 13.11
N TYR A 7 3.60 -21.79 11.92
CA TYR A 7 3.68 -20.36 11.62
C TYR A 7 2.87 -19.50 12.60
N LYS A 8 1.71 -20.02 13.03
CA LYS A 8 0.88 -19.33 14.03
C LYS A 8 1.62 -19.11 15.35
N LYS A 9 2.45 -20.06 15.79
CA LYS A 9 3.29 -19.89 17.00
C LYS A 9 4.39 -18.85 16.82
N SER A 10 4.94 -18.68 15.62
CA SER A 10 5.88 -17.59 15.35
C SER A 10 5.20 -16.22 15.21
N GLY A 11 3.86 -16.15 15.22
CA GLY A 11 3.09 -14.91 15.08
C GLY A 11 2.53 -14.67 13.69
N VAL A 12 2.66 -15.65 12.78
CA VAL A 12 2.14 -15.56 11.41
C VAL A 12 0.83 -16.36 11.31
N ASP A 13 -0.29 -15.64 11.24
CA ASP A 13 -1.61 -16.24 11.01
C ASP A 13 -2.01 -16.06 9.54
N ILE A 14 -1.90 -17.14 8.77
CA ILE A 14 -2.15 -17.14 7.32
C ILE A 14 -3.62 -16.86 7.01
N ASP A 15 -4.54 -17.46 7.77
CA ASP A 15 -5.99 -17.26 7.58
C ASP A 15 -6.38 -15.80 7.80
N THR A 16 -5.80 -15.16 8.81
CA THR A 16 -6.01 -13.74 9.09
C THR A 16 -5.46 -12.89 7.93
N ALA A 17 -4.24 -13.17 7.47
CA ALA A 17 -3.64 -12.44 6.37
C ALA A 17 -4.46 -12.56 5.07
N ASP A 18 -4.94 -13.75 4.73
CA ASP A 18 -5.71 -13.98 3.52
C ASP A 18 -7.11 -13.34 3.59
N ASN A 19 -7.77 -13.37 4.76
CA ASN A 19 -9.04 -12.67 4.95
C ASN A 19 -8.87 -11.15 4.86
N THR A 20 -7.82 -10.59 5.48
CA THR A 20 -7.52 -9.15 5.38
C THR A 20 -7.27 -8.73 3.93
N LYS A 21 -6.49 -9.51 3.17
CA LYS A 21 -6.25 -9.23 1.74
C LYS A 21 -7.53 -9.21 0.92
N LYS A 22 -8.47 -10.13 1.18
CA LYS A 22 -9.76 -10.17 0.49
C LYS A 22 -10.61 -8.94 0.78
N GLU A 23 -10.67 -8.49 2.03
CA GLU A 23 -11.42 -7.27 2.38
C GLU A 23 -10.79 -6.02 1.79
N ILE A 24 -9.45 -5.91 1.81
CA ILE A 24 -8.72 -4.82 1.16
C ILE A 24 -8.99 -4.83 -0.36
N TYR A 25 -8.94 -6.01 -0.99
CA TYR A 25 -9.17 -6.15 -2.43
C TYR A 25 -10.55 -5.59 -2.85
N LYS A 26 -11.60 -5.84 -2.05
CA LYS A 26 -12.96 -5.34 -2.34
C LYS A 26 -13.07 -3.82 -2.34
N ILE A 27 -12.23 -3.12 -1.57
CA ILE A 27 -12.24 -1.65 -1.50
C ILE A 27 -11.20 -1.00 -2.42
N MET A 28 -10.27 -1.79 -2.97
CA MET A 28 -9.21 -1.34 -3.88
C MET A 28 -9.67 -1.24 -5.34
N GLU A 29 -10.97 -1.23 -5.64
CA GLU A 29 -11.46 -1.07 -7.01
C GLU A 29 -11.16 0.36 -7.52
N THR A 30 -9.94 0.53 -8.02
CA THR A 30 -9.47 1.75 -8.66
C THR A 30 -9.97 1.70 -10.09
N GLY A 31 -10.89 2.57 -10.50
CA GLY A 31 -11.43 2.62 -11.86
C GLY A 31 -10.41 3.05 -12.94
N SER A 32 -9.16 2.59 -12.84
CA SER A 32 -8.05 2.84 -13.76
C SER A 32 -7.76 1.59 -14.57
N ASP A 33 -7.89 1.70 -15.89
CA ASP A 33 -7.63 0.60 -16.82
C ASP A 33 -6.13 0.19 -16.86
N ASN A 34 -5.24 1.02 -16.34
CA ASN A 34 -3.81 0.72 -16.27
C ASN A 34 -3.44 -0.25 -15.14
N ILE A 35 -4.32 -0.48 -14.16
CA ILE A 35 -4.06 -1.41 -13.06
C ILE A 35 -4.53 -2.81 -13.48
N LEU A 36 -3.57 -3.71 -13.75
CA LEU A 36 -3.85 -5.06 -14.25
C LEU A 36 -3.97 -6.08 -13.12
N HIS A 37 -4.46 -5.67 -11.94
CA HIS A 37 -4.49 -6.53 -10.76
C HIS A 37 -5.49 -7.67 -10.90
N LYS A 38 -5.24 -8.74 -10.14
CA LYS A 38 -6.17 -9.85 -9.95
C LYS A 38 -6.14 -10.27 -8.49
N GLU A 39 -7.27 -10.72 -7.96
CA GLU A 39 -7.33 -11.25 -6.59
C GLU A 39 -6.31 -12.38 -6.45
N GLY A 40 -5.51 -12.34 -5.37
CA GLY A 40 -4.49 -13.36 -5.11
C GLY A 40 -3.22 -13.26 -5.96
N ALA A 41 -3.04 -12.19 -6.75
CA ALA A 41 -1.78 -11.94 -7.44
C ALA A 41 -0.61 -11.74 -6.44
N PHE A 42 0.57 -12.25 -6.79
CA PHE A 42 1.77 -12.10 -5.96
C PHE A 42 2.36 -10.68 -6.01
N ALA A 43 2.09 -9.95 -7.08
CA ALA A 43 2.53 -8.58 -7.30
C ALA A 43 1.46 -7.81 -8.08
N SER A 44 1.40 -6.49 -7.85
CA SER A 44 0.59 -5.60 -8.67
C SER A 44 1.26 -5.34 -10.02
N LEU A 45 0.44 -5.26 -11.06
CA LEU A 45 0.88 -4.98 -12.43
C LEU A 45 0.29 -3.64 -12.86
N TYR A 46 1.12 -2.81 -13.50
CA TYR A 46 0.72 -1.54 -14.09
C TYR A 46 1.06 -1.56 -15.59
N ASP A 47 0.09 -1.26 -16.45
CA ASP A 47 0.34 -1.05 -17.88
C ASP A 47 1.12 0.24 -18.08
N ALA A 48 2.43 0.09 -18.34
CA ALA A 48 3.37 1.18 -18.56
C ALA A 48 3.33 1.73 -20.00
N SER A 49 2.23 1.55 -20.72
CA SER A 49 1.94 2.27 -21.94
C SER A 49 1.62 3.72 -21.60
N PHE A 50 2.53 4.65 -21.93
CA PHE A 50 2.39 6.08 -21.67
C PHE A 50 2.13 6.88 -22.97
N PRO A 51 0.93 6.78 -23.57
CA PRO A 51 0.62 7.52 -24.79
C PRO A 51 0.75 9.02 -24.54
N GLY A 52 1.38 9.72 -25.48
CA GLY A 52 1.64 11.17 -25.38
C GLY A 52 2.98 11.54 -24.73
N TYR A 53 3.77 10.58 -24.26
CA TYR A 53 5.15 10.81 -23.81
C TYR A 53 6.15 10.24 -24.82
N GLU A 54 7.09 11.06 -25.28
CA GLU A 54 8.19 10.62 -26.15
C GLU A 54 9.25 9.83 -25.36
N HIS A 55 9.62 10.36 -24.19
CA HIS A 55 10.59 9.77 -23.27
C HIS A 55 10.06 9.81 -21.83
N PRO A 56 9.16 8.88 -21.45
CA PRO A 56 8.59 8.86 -20.11
C PRO A 56 9.67 8.58 -19.07
N VAL A 57 9.65 9.35 -17.97
CA VAL A 57 10.51 9.16 -16.81
C VAL A 57 9.64 8.84 -15.61
N LEU A 58 9.98 7.77 -14.89
CA LEU A 58 9.27 7.40 -13.67
C LEU A 58 9.84 8.15 -12.47
N VAL A 59 8.95 8.76 -11.70
CA VAL A 59 9.26 9.35 -10.40
C VAL A 59 8.77 8.40 -9.33
N LEU A 60 9.69 7.86 -8.54
CA LEU A 60 9.39 6.94 -7.44
C LEU A 60 9.63 7.65 -6.11
N LYS A 61 8.67 7.53 -5.21
CA LYS A 61 8.72 8.14 -3.88
C LYS A 61 8.15 7.17 -2.86
N THR A 62 8.80 7.12 -1.71
CA THR A 62 8.39 6.32 -0.56
C THR A 62 8.49 7.20 0.67
N GLU A 63 7.49 7.13 1.54
CA GLU A 63 7.41 7.91 2.78
C GLU A 63 6.82 7.05 3.90
N GLU A 64 7.11 7.46 5.13
CA GLU A 64 6.56 6.87 6.34
C GLU A 64 5.78 7.93 7.15
N PRO A 65 4.76 7.55 7.94
CA PRO A 65 3.90 8.50 8.64
C PRO A 65 4.62 9.26 9.79
N GLY A 66 5.83 8.83 10.15
CA GLY A 66 6.65 9.45 11.18
C GLY A 66 6.00 9.38 12.57
N SER A 67 6.37 10.30 13.45
CA SER A 67 5.89 10.30 14.84
C SER A 67 4.40 10.64 15.00
N LYS A 68 3.75 11.21 13.96
CA LYS A 68 2.32 11.54 13.94
C LYS A 68 1.44 10.31 14.18
N GLN A 69 1.90 9.12 13.82
CA GLN A 69 1.18 7.86 14.05
C GLN A 69 0.91 7.62 15.54
N LYS A 70 1.84 8.00 16.42
CA LYS A 70 1.64 7.86 17.87
C LYS A 70 0.43 8.66 18.36
N LEU A 71 0.21 9.85 17.81
CA LEU A 71 -0.96 10.68 18.11
C LEU A 71 -2.21 10.10 17.47
N ALA A 72 -2.12 9.66 16.21
CA ALA A 72 -3.25 9.04 15.50
C ALA A 72 -3.81 7.84 16.27
N PHE A 73 -2.94 6.94 16.77
CA PHE A 73 -3.36 5.83 17.62
C PHE A 73 -3.93 6.29 18.96
N LYS A 74 -3.25 7.23 19.64
CA LYS A 74 -3.68 7.77 20.95
C LYS A 74 -5.09 8.37 20.92
N TYR A 75 -5.45 9.03 19.82
CA TYR A 75 -6.73 9.73 19.68
C TYR A 75 -7.73 9.01 18.76
N ASN A 76 -7.44 7.78 18.35
CA ASN A 76 -8.27 7.00 17.42
C ASN A 76 -8.59 7.76 16.11
N LYS A 77 -7.56 8.36 15.51
CA LYS A 77 -7.59 9.13 14.26
C LYS A 77 -6.72 8.48 13.17
N ILE A 78 -6.85 7.17 13.01
CA ILE A 78 -6.03 6.37 12.08
C ILE A 78 -6.30 6.76 10.61
N GLU A 79 -7.56 7.00 10.25
CA GLU A 79 -7.91 7.38 8.87
C GLU A 79 -7.23 8.69 8.43
N GLY A 80 -7.17 9.67 9.32
CA GLY A 80 -6.54 10.96 9.05
C GLY A 80 -5.07 10.83 8.67
N ILE A 81 -4.32 9.96 9.36
CA ILE A 81 -2.91 9.75 9.05
C ILE A 81 -2.70 8.97 7.75
N CYS A 82 -3.64 8.10 7.36
CA CYS A 82 -3.59 7.46 6.04
C CYS A 82 -3.74 8.49 4.91
N TYR A 83 -4.67 9.45 5.03
CA TYR A 83 -4.78 10.55 4.07
C TYR A 83 -3.54 11.44 4.05
N ASP A 84 -2.99 11.76 5.22
CA ASP A 84 -1.74 12.55 5.31
C ASP A 84 -0.61 11.89 4.51
N MET A 85 -0.47 10.57 4.62
CA MET A 85 0.57 9.80 3.94
C MET A 85 0.43 9.85 2.41
N ILE A 86 -0.78 9.63 1.89
CA ILE A 86 -1.05 9.71 0.43
C ILE A 86 -0.83 11.14 -0.09
N ASN A 87 -1.33 12.14 0.62
CA ASN A 87 -1.17 13.54 0.21
C ASN A 87 0.30 13.97 0.22
N HIS A 88 1.09 13.50 1.19
CA HIS A 88 2.52 13.80 1.25
C HIS A 88 3.26 13.20 0.04
N LEU A 89 3.00 11.93 -0.29
CA LEU A 89 3.55 11.29 -1.49
C LEU A 89 3.22 12.07 -2.76
N ILE A 90 1.95 12.47 -2.93
CA ILE A 90 1.50 13.22 -4.12
C ILE A 90 2.19 14.58 -4.18
N ASN A 91 2.21 15.33 -3.08
CA ASN A 91 2.79 16.68 -3.03
C ASN A 91 4.26 16.69 -3.44
N ASP A 92 5.04 15.68 -3.06
CA ASP A 92 6.46 15.60 -3.39
C ASP A 92 6.75 15.27 -4.86
N ILE A 93 5.85 14.56 -5.54
CA ILE A 93 6.05 14.22 -6.96
C ILE A 93 5.48 15.28 -7.91
N ILE A 94 4.41 15.99 -7.51
CA ILE A 94 3.80 17.02 -8.38
C ILE A 94 4.73 18.23 -8.57
N VAL A 95 5.61 18.53 -7.60
CA VAL A 95 6.55 19.66 -7.70
C VAL A 95 7.63 19.45 -8.77
N VAL A 96 7.88 18.20 -9.18
CA VAL A 96 8.74 17.86 -10.33
C VAL A 96 7.93 17.61 -11.61
N GLY A 97 6.64 17.94 -11.61
CA GLY A 97 5.74 17.80 -12.76
C GLY A 97 5.23 16.38 -13.01
N ALA A 98 5.38 15.46 -12.05
CA ALA A 98 4.92 14.09 -12.24
C ALA A 98 3.39 13.96 -12.11
N LYS A 99 2.80 13.11 -12.93
CA LYS A 99 1.40 12.67 -12.80
C LYS A 99 1.35 11.46 -11.86
N PRO A 100 0.53 11.46 -10.79
CA PRO A 100 0.33 10.27 -9.95
C PRO A 100 -0.25 9.10 -10.77
N LEU A 101 0.33 7.90 -10.61
CA LEU A 101 -0.06 6.70 -11.36
C LEU A 101 -0.65 5.62 -10.46
N SER A 102 0.09 5.22 -9.43
CA SER A 102 -0.30 4.20 -8.46
C SER A 102 0.43 4.45 -7.13
N VAL A 103 -0.08 3.82 -6.07
CA VAL A 103 0.58 3.78 -4.76
C VAL A 103 0.65 2.34 -4.28
N GLN A 104 1.74 1.99 -3.61
CA GLN A 104 1.87 0.73 -2.90
C GLN A 104 2.17 1.06 -1.44
N ASP A 105 1.41 0.48 -0.53
CA ASP A 105 1.60 0.63 0.91
C ASP A 105 2.22 -0.63 1.53
N ALA A 106 2.83 -0.43 2.71
CA ALA A 106 3.33 -1.51 3.54
C ALA A 106 3.03 -1.20 5.00
N ILE A 107 2.26 -2.08 5.63
CA ILE A 107 1.94 -1.99 7.06
C ILE A 107 2.91 -2.91 7.82
N ILE A 108 3.74 -2.32 8.68
CA ILE A 108 4.67 -3.04 9.54
C ILE A 108 4.16 -2.93 10.98
N CYS A 109 3.77 -4.05 11.56
CA CYS A 109 3.30 -4.13 12.94
C CYS A 109 4.05 -5.21 13.71
N GLY A 110 4.23 -4.99 15.02
CA GLY A 110 4.77 -5.97 15.95
C GLY A 110 3.67 -6.83 16.59
N LYS A 111 4.08 -7.79 17.42
CA LYS A 111 3.18 -8.45 18.38
C LYS A 111 2.79 -7.50 19.51
#